data_AF-C3YSB4-F1
#
_entry.id   AF-C3YSB4-F1
#
_cell.length_a   1.000
_cell.length_b   1.000
_cell.length_c   1.000
_cell.angle_alpha   90.00
_cell.angle_beta   90.00
_cell.angle_gamma   90.00
#
_symmetry.space_group_name_H-M   'P 1'
#
loop_
_entity.id
_entity.type
_entity.pdbx_description
1 polymer ?
#
loop_
_entity_poly.entity_id
_entity_poly.type
_entity_poly.pdbx_seq_one_letter_code
_entity_poly.pdbx_strand_id
1 'polypeptide(L)'
;LFLIASGIKDVDNDPFQAFTELRKLYLNYNLLTRIPKDFFGVSRQSSLMQLSISHNNISILDPGCFQNLRRLSALDLQSNALVEVQRQWFSGLVELKTLLLDDNQIESVSPNAFDALPQVQFIGLSQN
;
A
#
# COMPACT_ATOMS: atom_id res chain seq x y z
N LEU A 1 -7.00 -11.15 -7.20
CA LEU A 1 -7.04 -12.00 -6.01
C LEU A 1 -7.79 -11.24 -4.94
N PHE A 2 -8.89 -11.81 -4.46
CA PHE A 2 -9.75 -11.21 -3.45
C PHE A 2 -9.63 -12.07 -2.19
N LEU A 3 -8.99 -11.54 -1.15
CA LEU A 3 -8.87 -12.18 0.17
C LEU A 3 -9.42 -11.20 1.21
N ILE A 4 -10.65 -10.75 0.99
CA ILE A 4 -11.33 -9.77 1.83
C ILE A 4 -11.89 -10.49 3.07
N ALA A 5 -11.83 -9.86 4.24
CA ALA A 5 -12.41 -10.41 5.48
C ALA A 5 -11.96 -11.85 5.80
N SER A 6 -10.70 -12.17 5.48
CA SER A 6 -10.13 -13.52 5.57
C SER A 6 -9.34 -13.75 6.87
N GLY A 7 -9.35 -12.78 7.79
CA GLY A 7 -8.66 -12.89 9.09
C GLY A 7 -7.13 -12.86 8.99
N ILE A 8 -6.57 -12.38 7.88
CA ILE A 8 -5.13 -12.35 7.65
C ILE A 8 -4.50 -11.34 8.61
N LYS A 9 -3.60 -11.80 9.48
CA LYS A 9 -2.91 -10.96 10.47
C LYS A 9 -1.43 -10.78 10.16
N ASP A 10 -0.79 -11.92 9.92
CA ASP A 10 0.60 -12.04 9.53
C ASP A 10 0.67 -12.88 8.28
N VAL A 11 1.66 -12.60 7.47
CA VAL A 11 1.82 -13.18 6.14
C VAL A 11 3.31 -13.25 5.88
N ASP A 12 3.76 -14.42 5.42
CA ASP A 12 5.18 -14.67 5.12
C ASP A 12 5.71 -13.69 4.07
N ASN A 13 7.04 -13.65 3.89
CA ASN A 13 7.65 -12.85 2.82
C ASN A 13 7.16 -13.34 1.44
N ASP A 14 6.60 -12.42 0.65
CA ASP A 14 5.95 -12.69 -0.65
C ASP A 14 4.92 -13.85 -0.59
N PRO A 15 3.83 -13.71 0.19
CA PRO A 15 2.84 -14.77 0.39
C PRO A 15 2.05 -15.06 -0.90
N PHE A 16 2.25 -14.23 -1.93
CA PHE A 16 1.57 -14.34 -3.19
C PHE A 16 2.50 -14.81 -4.32
N GLN A 17 3.76 -15.20 -4.06
CA GLN A 17 4.77 -15.54 -5.08
C GLN A 17 4.26 -16.37 -6.28
N ALA A 18 3.32 -17.30 -6.07
CA ALA A 18 2.73 -18.15 -7.11
C ALA A 18 1.89 -17.40 -8.17
N PHE A 19 1.36 -16.21 -7.88
CA PHE A 19 0.48 -15.46 -8.80
C PHE A 19 1.21 -14.35 -9.58
N THR A 20 2.18 -14.71 -10.43
CA THR A 20 3.05 -13.75 -11.15
C THR A 20 2.31 -12.76 -12.05
N GLU A 21 1.12 -13.11 -12.55
CA GLU A 21 0.30 -12.27 -13.45
C GLU A 21 -0.76 -11.44 -12.70
N LEU A 22 -0.65 -11.34 -11.38
CA LEU A 22 -1.68 -10.69 -10.58
C LEU A 22 -1.77 -9.19 -10.88
N ARG A 23 -2.92 -8.75 -11.39
CA ARG A 23 -3.21 -7.33 -11.70
C ARG A 23 -3.90 -6.57 -10.59
N LYS A 24 -4.73 -7.25 -9.80
CA LYS A 24 -5.50 -6.66 -8.71
C LYS A 24 -5.42 -7.52 -7.47
N LEU A 25 -5.10 -6.90 -6.33
CA LEU A 25 -5.00 -7.55 -5.03
C LEU A 25 -5.85 -6.77 -4.02
N TYR A 26 -6.83 -7.44 -3.44
CA TYR A 26 -7.71 -6.89 -2.42
C TYR A 26 -7.54 -7.69 -1.13
N LEU A 27 -6.99 -7.04 -0.12
CA LEU A 27 -6.75 -7.53 1.24
C LEU A 27 -7.54 -6.72 2.27
N ASN A 28 -8.65 -6.12 1.83
CA ASN A 28 -9.45 -5.24 2.68
C ASN A 28 -10.10 -6.01 3.83
N TYR A 29 -10.39 -5.33 4.93
CA TYR A 29 -11.08 -5.93 6.10
C TYR A 29 -10.31 -7.12 6.70
N ASN A 30 -8.99 -7.08 6.69
CA ASN A 30 -8.17 -8.07 7.38
C ASN A 30 -7.61 -7.49 8.70
N LEU A 31 -6.63 -8.15 9.29
CA LEU A 31 -6.06 -7.82 10.60
C LEU A 31 -4.57 -7.44 10.48
N LEU A 32 -4.13 -6.99 9.30
CA LEU A 32 -2.75 -6.61 9.06
C LEU A 32 -2.38 -5.42 9.96
N THR A 33 -1.21 -5.48 10.58
CA THR A 33 -0.70 -4.41 11.46
C THR A 33 0.54 -3.72 10.90
N ARG A 34 1.25 -4.39 9.99
CA ARG A 34 2.48 -3.91 9.36
C ARG A 34 2.57 -4.40 7.92
N ILE A 35 3.15 -3.58 7.04
CA ILE A 35 3.58 -4.03 5.72
C ILE A 35 5.12 -4.02 5.66
N PRO A 36 5.78 -5.20 5.70
CA PRO A 36 7.23 -5.27 5.62
C PRO A 36 7.76 -4.95 4.22
N LYS A 37 9.05 -4.63 4.13
CA LYS A 37 9.71 -4.21 2.87
C LYS A 37 9.48 -5.17 1.69
N ASP A 38 9.56 -6.47 1.96
CA ASP A 38 9.53 -7.52 0.93
C ASP A 38 8.16 -8.18 0.77
N PHE A 39 7.11 -7.55 1.32
CA PHE A 39 5.77 -8.12 1.38
C PHE A 39 5.19 -8.52 0.02
N PHE A 40 5.41 -7.70 -1.02
CA PHE A 40 4.88 -7.95 -2.36
C PHE A 40 5.86 -8.65 -3.31
N GLY A 41 7.06 -9.01 -2.82
CA GLY A 41 8.09 -9.68 -3.61
C GLY A 41 8.51 -8.96 -4.89
N VAL A 42 9.46 -9.54 -5.62
CA VAL A 42 9.92 -9.02 -6.93
C VAL A 42 9.04 -9.51 -8.09
N SER A 43 8.37 -10.65 -7.90
CA SER A 43 7.52 -11.32 -8.89
C SER A 43 6.36 -10.44 -9.38
N ARG A 44 5.99 -9.40 -8.61
CA ARG A 44 4.87 -8.50 -8.88
C ARG A 44 5.19 -7.25 -9.65
N GLN A 45 6.46 -7.01 -9.93
CA GLN A 45 6.93 -5.70 -10.36
C GLN A 45 6.31 -5.22 -11.67
N SER A 46 5.88 -6.15 -12.52
CA SER A 46 5.36 -5.85 -13.85
C SER A 46 3.86 -6.09 -14.03
N SER A 47 3.15 -6.59 -13.01
CA SER A 47 1.74 -7.02 -13.18
C SER A 47 0.75 -6.22 -12.34
N LEU A 48 1.09 -5.89 -11.07
CA LEU A 48 0.10 -5.39 -10.12
C LEU A 48 -0.24 -3.91 -10.38
N MET A 49 -1.51 -3.65 -10.66
CA MET A 49 -2.04 -2.34 -11.06
C MET A 49 -2.95 -1.72 -10.00
N GLN A 50 -3.60 -2.53 -9.17
CA GLN A 50 -4.49 -2.07 -8.10
C GLN A 50 -4.23 -2.88 -6.84
N LEU A 51 -4.02 -2.17 -5.73
CA LEU A 51 -3.81 -2.73 -4.40
C LEU A 51 -4.72 -2.03 -3.41
N SER A 52 -5.46 -2.84 -2.66
CA SER A 52 -6.33 -2.38 -1.60
C SER A 52 -5.98 -3.16 -0.34
N ILE A 53 -5.52 -2.44 0.68
CA ILE A 53 -5.22 -2.93 2.04
C ILE A 53 -5.97 -2.06 3.06
N SER A 54 -7.13 -1.53 2.67
CA SER A 54 -7.98 -0.69 3.50
C SER A 54 -8.72 -1.48 4.56
N HIS A 55 -9.20 -0.80 5.59
CA HIS A 55 -9.88 -1.43 6.73
C HIS A 55 -9.03 -2.56 7.36
N ASN A 56 -7.77 -2.26 7.63
CA ASN A 56 -6.89 -3.11 8.43
C ASN A 56 -6.46 -2.32 9.68
N ASN A 57 -5.49 -2.83 10.44
CA ASN A 57 -4.95 -2.17 11.63
C ASN A 57 -3.50 -1.70 11.37
N ILE A 58 -3.19 -1.32 10.13
CA ILE A 58 -1.81 -1.03 9.72
C ILE A 58 -1.37 0.27 10.36
N SER A 59 -0.37 0.18 11.23
CA SER A 59 0.28 1.34 11.87
C SER A 59 1.72 1.50 11.45
N ILE A 60 2.31 0.47 10.82
CA ILE A 60 3.72 0.45 10.42
C ILE A 60 3.83 0.11 8.93
N LEU A 61 4.43 1.01 8.16
CA LEU A 61 4.88 0.75 6.79
C LEU A 61 6.40 0.81 6.76
N ASP A 62 7.04 -0.28 6.35
CA ASP A 62 8.48 -0.30 6.21
C ASP A 62 8.93 0.62 5.06
N PRO A 63 10.10 1.26 5.17
CA PRO A 63 10.70 1.99 4.05
C PRO A 63 10.84 1.08 2.82
N GLY A 64 10.23 1.51 1.71
CA GLY A 64 10.25 0.77 0.45
C GLY A 64 9.34 -0.47 0.41
N CYS A 65 8.36 -0.61 1.31
CA CYS A 65 7.40 -1.73 1.26
C CYS A 65 6.63 -1.87 -0.06
N PHE A 66 6.51 -0.79 -0.84
CA PHE A 66 5.91 -0.82 -2.17
C PHE A 66 6.92 -0.70 -3.32
N GLN A 67 8.24 -0.79 -3.05
CA GLN A 67 9.32 -0.50 -4.02
C GLN A 67 9.22 -1.30 -5.33
N ASN A 68 8.67 -2.51 -5.25
CA ASN A 68 8.55 -3.38 -6.40
C ASN A 68 7.32 -3.05 -7.25
N LEU A 69 6.31 -2.36 -6.74
CA LEU A 69 5.01 -2.19 -7.41
C LEU A 69 5.00 -1.08 -8.49
N ARG A 70 5.91 -1.17 -9.47
CA ARG A 70 6.17 -0.10 -10.46
C ARG A 70 5.01 0.19 -11.42
N ARG A 71 4.09 -0.77 -11.60
CA ARG A 71 2.88 -0.66 -12.43
C ARG A 71 1.63 -0.28 -11.64
N LEU A 72 1.77 -0.05 -10.33
CA LEU A 72 0.63 0.25 -9.48
C LEU A 72 0.05 1.61 -9.84
N SER A 73 -1.23 1.64 -10.16
CA SER A 73 -1.97 2.83 -10.57
C SER A 73 -2.88 3.37 -9.46
N ALA A 74 -3.33 2.49 -8.56
CA ALA A 74 -4.17 2.83 -7.42
C ALA A 74 -3.73 2.06 -6.18
N LEU A 75 -3.55 2.78 -5.08
CA LEU A 75 -3.24 2.27 -3.76
C LEU A 75 -4.27 2.80 -2.76
N ASP A 76 -4.99 1.87 -2.15
CA ASP A 76 -5.96 2.16 -1.09
C ASP A 76 -5.45 1.68 0.27
N LEU A 77 -5.18 2.64 1.15
CA LEU A 77 -4.74 2.52 2.54
C LEU A 77 -5.78 3.11 3.51
N GLN A 78 -7.01 3.40 3.06
CA GLN A 78 -8.07 4.00 3.88
C GLN A 78 -8.35 3.17 5.14
N SER A 79 -8.80 3.82 6.22
CA SER A 79 -9.27 3.12 7.43
C SER A 79 -8.19 2.19 7.99
N ASN A 80 -7.01 2.75 8.23
CA ASN A 80 -5.90 2.10 8.93
C ASN A 80 -5.51 2.95 10.15
N ALA A 81 -4.34 2.70 10.73
CA ALA A 81 -3.84 3.39 11.92
C ALA A 81 -2.53 4.13 11.65
N LEU A 82 -2.35 4.68 10.44
CA LEU A 82 -1.16 5.45 10.09
C LEU A 82 -1.19 6.82 10.76
N VAL A 83 -0.06 7.22 11.37
CA VAL A 83 0.06 8.47 12.15
C VAL A 83 0.88 9.56 11.45
N GLU A 84 1.62 9.18 10.42
CA GLU A 84 2.47 10.08 9.65
C GLU A 84 2.41 9.71 8.17
N VAL A 85 3.04 10.53 7.32
CA VAL A 85 3.30 10.18 5.92
C VAL A 85 4.75 10.49 5.58
N GLN A 86 5.47 9.46 5.14
CA GLN A 86 6.89 9.53 4.83
C GLN A 86 7.17 9.19 3.37
N ARG A 87 8.11 9.94 2.76
CA ARG A 87 8.54 9.75 1.36
C ARG A 87 8.93 8.31 1.03
N GLN A 88 9.60 7.65 1.98
CA GLN A 88 10.18 6.33 1.80
C GLN A 88 9.16 5.20 1.61
N TRP A 89 7.91 5.38 2.04
CA TRP A 89 6.86 4.38 1.83
C TRP A 89 6.52 4.24 0.34
N PHE A 90 6.50 5.37 -0.38
CA PHE A 90 6.04 5.43 -1.77
C PHE A 90 7.16 5.27 -2.81
N SER A 91 8.37 4.91 -2.37
CA SER A 91 9.46 4.60 -3.30
C SER A 91 9.00 3.51 -4.29
N GLY A 92 9.37 3.66 -5.57
CA GLY A 92 9.04 2.70 -6.63
C GLY A 92 7.65 2.85 -7.27
N LEU A 93 6.72 3.61 -6.68
CA LEU A 93 5.36 3.83 -7.15
C LEU A 93 5.27 4.86 -8.32
N VAL A 94 6.07 4.64 -9.36
CA VAL A 94 6.30 5.60 -10.45
C VAL A 94 5.10 5.81 -11.38
N GLU A 95 4.14 4.88 -11.42
CA GLU A 95 2.92 4.97 -12.23
C GLU A 95 1.65 5.26 -11.40
N LEU A 96 1.79 5.53 -10.10
CA LEU A 96 0.66 5.71 -9.20
C LEU A 96 -0.11 6.99 -9.53
N LYS A 97 -1.42 6.87 -9.70
CA LYS A 97 -2.34 7.99 -10.01
C LYS A 97 -3.24 8.33 -8.84
N THR A 98 -3.63 7.33 -8.06
CA THR A 98 -4.57 7.48 -6.94
C THR A 98 -3.97 6.87 -5.67
N LEU A 99 -3.90 7.69 -4.62
CA LEU A 99 -3.50 7.30 -3.28
C LEU A 99 -4.62 7.69 -2.31
N LEU A 100 -5.19 6.71 -1.61
CA LEU A 100 -6.23 6.95 -0.60
C LEU A 100 -5.64 6.67 0.79
N LEU A 101 -5.59 7.72 1.63
CA LEU A 101 -5.13 7.69 3.01
C LEU A 101 -6.22 8.20 3.98
N ASP A 102 -7.45 8.34 3.48
CA ASP A 102 -8.59 8.80 4.27
C ASP A 102 -8.84 7.91 5.49
N ASP A 103 -9.48 8.45 6.53
CA ASP A 103 -9.82 7.72 7.75
C ASP A 103 -8.62 7.03 8.41
N ASN A 104 -7.45 7.67 8.44
CA ASN A 104 -6.30 7.23 9.25
C ASN A 104 -6.20 8.12 10.52
N GLN A 105 -5.01 8.25 11.09
CA GLN A 105 -4.72 9.10 12.26
C GLN A 105 -3.54 10.02 11.94
N ILE A 106 -3.43 10.48 10.69
CA ILE A 106 -2.25 11.17 10.18
C ILE A 106 -2.16 12.57 10.78
N GLU A 107 -1.23 12.75 11.71
CA GLU A 107 -0.95 14.03 12.35
C GLU A 107 0.16 14.82 11.63
N SER A 108 1.00 14.14 10.85
CA SER A 108 2.15 14.77 10.18
C SER A 108 2.41 14.23 8.78
N VAL A 109 2.76 15.12 7.87
CA VAL A 109 3.13 14.79 6.49
C VAL A 109 4.51 15.41 6.23
N SER A 110 5.48 14.57 5.85
CA SER A 110 6.82 15.06 5.51
C SER A 110 6.75 16.05 4.33
N PRO A 111 7.53 17.14 4.31
CA PRO A 111 7.48 18.13 3.22
C PRO A 111 7.72 17.55 1.82
N ASN A 112 8.45 16.43 1.73
CA ASN A 112 8.78 15.70 0.51
C ASN A 112 8.06 14.35 0.40
N ALA A 113 6.99 14.15 1.18
CA ALA A 113 6.28 12.87 1.28
C ALA A 113 5.87 12.33 -0.10
N PHE A 114 5.47 13.19 -1.02
CA PHE A 114 4.92 12.80 -2.31
C PHE A 114 5.90 12.97 -3.49
N ASP A 115 7.15 13.37 -3.24
CA ASP A 115 8.18 13.54 -4.28
C ASP A 115 8.48 12.25 -5.05
N ALA A 116 8.18 11.08 -4.44
CA ALA A 116 8.35 9.77 -5.06
C ALA A 116 7.19 9.38 -6.00
N LEU A 117 6.16 10.23 -6.15
CA LEU A 117 4.93 9.97 -6.88
C LEU A 117 4.76 10.92 -8.09
N PRO A 118 5.59 10.80 -9.14
CA PRO A 118 5.63 11.78 -10.25
C PRO A 118 4.38 11.80 -11.13
N GLN A 119 3.45 10.85 -10.96
CA GLN A 119 2.23 10.70 -11.77
C GLN A 119 0.95 10.80 -10.94
N VAL A 120 1.04 11.13 -9.64
CA VAL A 120 -0.14 11.17 -8.77
C VAL A 120 -1.07 12.31 -9.18
N GLN A 121 -2.35 12.00 -9.24
CA GLN A 121 -3.40 12.92 -9.67
C GLN A 121 -4.39 13.18 -8.52
N PHE A 122 -4.58 12.20 -7.66
CA PHE A 122 -5.48 12.27 -6.52
C PHE A 122 -4.83 11.71 -5.27
N ILE A 123 -4.88 12.48 -4.19
CA ILE A 123 -4.50 12.08 -2.84
C ILE A 123 -5.69 12.38 -1.93
N GLY A 124 -6.25 11.33 -1.34
CA GLY A 124 -7.26 11.44 -0.28
C GLY A 124 -6.60 11.46 1.08
N LEU A 125 -6.92 12.46 1.90
CA LEU A 125 -6.41 12.67 3.26
C LEU A 125 -7.53 13.11 4.21
N SER A 126 -8.80 12.96 3.80
CA SER A 126 -9.92 13.39 4.62
C SER A 126 -10.05 12.55 5.89
N GLN A 127 -10.64 13.12 6.95
CA GLN A 127 -10.91 12.42 8.21
C GLN A 127 -9.65 11.80 8.85
N ASN A 128 -8.57 12.59 8.93
CA ASN A 128 -7.34 12.29 9.66
C ASN A 128 -7.18 13.26 10.84
#